data_AF-A0A956TI08-F1
#
_entry.id   AF-A0A956TI08-F1
#
_cell.length_a   1.000
_cell.length_b   1.000
_cell.length_c   1.000
_cell.angle_alpha   90.00
_cell.angle_beta   90.00
_cell.angle_gamma   90.00
#
_symmetry.space_group_name_H-M   'P 1'
#
loop_
_entity.id
_entity.type
_entity.pdbx_description
1 polymer ?
#
loop_
_entity_poly.entity_id
_entity_poly.type
_entity_poly.pdbx_seq_one_letter_code
_entity_poly.pdbx_strand_id
1 'polypeptide(L)'
;MNLSAIVTVPPYADFVAEVAAHPLVSGLRLNTVMPLAGTPGPVLERLAGFGQPLWVDLKARQLRVVGAAIPPFTEVRVSHRLTVDTPCDAYFNDGRER
;
A
#
# COMPACT_ATOMS: atom_id res chain seq x y z
N MET A 1 -16.67 -24.37 1.37
CA MET A 1 -16.54 -22.90 1.25
C MET A 1 -15.60 -22.65 0.08
N ASN A 2 -16.06 -22.01 -1.00
CA ASN A 2 -15.16 -21.65 -2.11
C ASN A 2 -14.46 -20.35 -1.73
N LEU A 3 -13.19 -20.46 -1.30
CA LEU A 3 -12.35 -19.33 -1.00
C LEU A 3 -11.62 -18.89 -2.28
N SER A 4 -11.55 -17.58 -2.51
CA SER A 4 -10.86 -16.95 -3.63
C SER A 4 -10.04 -15.78 -3.08
N ALA A 5 -8.79 -15.68 -3.52
CA ALA A 5 -7.81 -14.76 -2.97
C ALA A 5 -7.19 -13.87 -4.06
N ILE A 6 -7.17 -12.56 -3.80
CA ILE A 6 -6.31 -11.61 -4.51
C ILE A 6 -5.07 -11.40 -3.65
N VAL A 7 -3.90 -11.74 -4.18
CA VAL A 7 -2.67 -11.74 -3.38
C VAL A 7 -1.82 -10.52 -3.71
N THR A 8 -1.42 -9.78 -2.67
CA THR A 8 -0.50 -8.65 -2.85
C THR A 8 0.91 -9.17 -3.13
N VAL A 9 1.50 -8.71 -4.22
CA VAL A 9 2.85 -9.13 -4.64
C VAL A 9 3.91 -8.21 -4.06
N PRO A 10 4.83 -8.71 -3.21
CA PRO A 10 5.97 -7.95 -2.74
C PRO A 10 6.95 -7.62 -3.88
N PRO A 11 7.73 -6.53 -3.79
CA PRO A 11 8.58 -6.08 -4.90
C PRO A 11 9.64 -7.11 -5.32
N TYR A 12 10.18 -7.84 -4.35
CA TYR A 12 11.29 -8.78 -4.51
C TYR A 12 10.88 -10.24 -4.33
N ALA A 13 9.58 -10.55 -4.43
CA ALA A 13 9.13 -11.94 -4.33
C ALA A 13 9.63 -12.74 -5.54
N ASP A 14 10.35 -13.82 -5.27
CA ASP A 14 10.83 -14.82 -6.24
C ASP A 14 9.80 -15.95 -6.45
N PHE A 15 8.89 -16.14 -5.49
CA PHE A 15 7.83 -17.16 -5.49
C PHE A 15 6.51 -16.74 -6.17
N VAL A 16 6.48 -15.65 -6.95
CA VAL A 16 5.22 -15.13 -7.54
C VAL A 16 4.56 -16.13 -8.48
N ALA A 17 5.36 -16.92 -9.22
CA ALA A 17 4.86 -17.96 -10.11
C ALA A 17 4.09 -19.05 -9.33
N GLU A 18 4.63 -19.49 -8.19
CA GLU A 18 4.00 -20.49 -7.32
C GLU A 18 2.69 -19.96 -6.73
N VAL A 19 2.67 -18.70 -6.32
CA VAL A 19 1.46 -18.02 -5.83
C VAL A 19 0.41 -17.94 -6.93
N ALA A 20 0.78 -17.52 -8.14
CA ALA A 20 -0.16 -17.40 -9.25
C ALA A 20 -0.77 -18.75 -9.68
N ALA A 21 -0.03 -19.85 -9.49
CA ALA A 21 -0.49 -21.21 -9.78
C ALA A 21 -1.37 -21.82 -8.66
N HIS A 22 -1.44 -21.19 -7.48
CA HIS A 22 -2.15 -21.76 -6.34
C HIS A 22 -3.67 -21.78 -6.58
N PRO A 23 -4.40 -22.89 -6.30
CA PRO A 23 -5.83 -23.03 -6.65
C PRO A 23 -6.78 -22.00 -6.03
N LEU A 24 -6.36 -21.39 -4.93
CA LEU A 24 -7.13 -20.33 -4.25
C LEU A 24 -6.88 -18.93 -4.83
N VAL A 25 -5.84 -18.75 -5.64
CA VAL A 25 -5.47 -17.44 -6.18
C VAL A 25 -6.26 -17.16 -7.44
N SER A 26 -6.96 -16.03 -7.42
CA SER A 26 -7.79 -15.54 -8.52
C SER A 26 -7.37 -14.15 -9.00
N GLY A 27 -6.22 -13.66 -8.53
CA GLY A 27 -5.68 -12.37 -8.91
C GLY A 27 -4.41 -12.01 -8.15
N LEU A 28 -3.61 -11.15 -8.77
CA LEU A 28 -2.43 -10.52 -8.16
C LEU A 28 -2.71 -9.04 -7.95
N ARG A 29 -2.28 -8.49 -6.82
CA ARG A 29 -2.36 -7.06 -6.50
C ARG A 29 -0.98 -6.44 -6.45
N LEU A 30 -0.74 -5.44 -7.29
CA LEU A 30 0.41 -4.56 -7.20
C LEU A 30 0.05 -3.32 -6.37
N ASN A 31 0.60 -3.22 -5.16
CA ASN A 31 0.44 -2.04 -4.32
C ASN A 31 1.53 -1.01 -4.62
N THR A 32 1.17 0.12 -5.23
CA THR A 32 2.10 1.19 -5.61
C THR A 32 2.58 2.05 -4.43
N VAL A 33 2.12 1.78 -3.21
CA VAL A 33 2.73 2.33 -1.99
C VAL A 33 4.12 1.73 -1.73
N MET A 34 4.32 0.47 -2.12
CA MET A 34 5.61 -0.20 -1.96
C MET A 34 6.59 0.25 -3.05
N PRO A 35 7.91 0.26 -2.78
CA PRO A 35 8.92 0.40 -3.82
C PRO A 35 8.72 -0.65 -4.92
N LEU A 36 9.10 -0.33 -6.16
CA LEU A 36 9.10 -1.31 -7.25
C LEU A 36 10.52 -1.85 -7.46
N ALA A 37 10.63 -3.14 -7.76
CA ALA A 37 11.88 -3.75 -8.21
C ALA A 37 12.12 -3.46 -9.70
N GLY A 38 12.40 -2.19 -10.02
CA GLY A 38 12.58 -1.72 -11.40
C GLY A 38 11.53 -0.67 -11.81
N THR A 39 11.39 -0.45 -13.11
CA THR A 39 10.46 0.54 -13.66
C THR A 39 9.03 -0.03 -13.76
N PRO A 40 7.98 0.82 -13.69
CA PRO A 40 6.59 0.34 -13.66
C PRO A 40 6.19 -0.55 -14.84
N GLY A 41 6.56 -0.20 -16.07
CA GLY A 41 6.18 -0.95 -17.28
C GLY A 41 6.62 -2.42 -17.23
N PRO A 42 7.93 -2.71 -17.11
CA PRO A 42 8.44 -4.08 -16.99
C PRO A 42 7.87 -4.86 -15.80
N VAL A 43 7.60 -4.19 -14.67
CA VAL A 43 6.96 -4.85 -13.52
C VAL A 43 5.53 -5.26 -13.85
N LEU A 44 4.75 -4.38 -14.50
CA LEU A 44 3.39 -4.68 -14.93
C LEU A 44 3.36 -5.80 -15.97
N GLU A 45 4.25 -5.76 -16.97
CA GLU A 45 4.38 -6.81 -17.99
C GLU A 45 4.70 -8.17 -17.36
N ARG A 46 5.69 -8.22 -16.46
CA ARG A 46 6.05 -9.44 -15.74
C ARG A 46 4.87 -10.00 -14.95
N LEU A 47 4.17 -9.15 -14.19
CA LEU A 47 3.07 -9.59 -13.33
C LEU A 47 1.83 -10.03 -14.14
N ALA A 48 1.51 -9.31 -15.22
CA ALA A 48 0.43 -9.69 -16.14
C ALA A 48 0.73 -11.02 -16.86
N GLY A 49 2.02 -11.35 -17.04
CA GLY A 49 2.46 -12.60 -17.66
C GLY A 49 2.17 -13.87 -16.85
N PHE A 50 1.79 -13.78 -15.57
CA PHE A 50 1.48 -14.95 -14.73
C PHE A 50 0.09 -15.55 -14.96
N GLY A 51 -0.71 -15.01 -15.88
CA GLY A 51 -2.02 -15.57 -16.25
C GLY A 51 -3.15 -15.32 -15.24
N GLN A 52 -2.88 -14.55 -14.18
CA GLN A 52 -3.87 -14.10 -13.22
C GLN A 52 -4.28 -12.64 -13.52
N PRO A 53 -5.54 -12.23 -13.26
CA PRO A 53 -5.92 -10.82 -13.31
C PRO A 53 -5.01 -9.96 -12.42
N LEU A 54 -4.47 -8.88 -12.99
CA LEU A 54 -3.61 -7.94 -12.27
C LEU A 54 -4.40 -6.71 -11.80
N TRP A 55 -4.45 -6.53 -10.49
CA TRP A 55 -5.06 -5.39 -9.81
C TRP A 55 -3.98 -4.37 -9.46
N VAL A 56 -4.07 -3.16 -10.02
CA VAL A 56 -3.15 -2.06 -9.70
C VAL A 56 -3.78 -1.21 -8.61
N ASP A 57 -3.24 -1.30 -7.40
CA ASP A 57 -3.66 -0.48 -6.28
C ASP A 57 -2.83 0.80 -6.24
N LEU A 58 -3.48 1.90 -6.60
CA LEU A 58 -2.89 3.21 -6.72
C LEU A 58 -2.74 3.86 -5.34
N LYS A 59 -1.52 4.30 -5.04
CA LYS A 59 -1.22 5.23 -3.98
C LYS A 59 -1.93 6.54 -4.33
N ALA A 60 -3.11 6.70 -3.76
CA ALA A 60 -3.89 7.92 -3.84
C ALA A 60 -3.36 8.97 -2.85
N ARG A 61 -4.20 9.93 -2.48
CA ARG A 61 -3.86 10.96 -1.49
C ARG A 61 -3.62 10.31 -0.13
N GLN A 62 -2.43 10.50 0.41
CA GLN A 62 -2.07 10.04 1.75
C GLN A 62 -1.50 11.19 2.56
N LEU A 63 -2.13 11.44 3.70
CA LEU A 63 -1.54 12.27 4.75
C LEU A 63 -0.71 11.37 5.65
N ARG A 64 0.57 11.69 5.84
CA ARG A 64 1.48 10.90 6.68
C ARG A 64 2.23 11.82 7.61
N VAL A 65 2.49 11.35 8.83
CA VAL A 65 3.47 11.96 9.72
C VAL A 65 4.85 11.77 9.10
N VAL A 66 5.56 12.87 8.88
CA VAL A 66 6.94 12.89 8.36
C VAL A 66 7.95 13.35 9.41
N GLY A 67 7.47 13.85 10.55
CA GLY A 67 8.27 14.18 11.72
C GLY A 67 7.39 14.56 12.90
N ALA A 68 7.88 14.38 14.11
CA ALA A 68 7.21 14.82 15.33
C ALA A 68 8.25 15.28 16.36
N ALA A 69 7.97 16.39 17.06
CA ALA A 69 8.76 16.84 18.21
C ALA A 69 8.26 16.13 19.48
N ILE A 70 9.11 15.79 20.46
CA ILE A 70 8.78 15.00 21.67
C ILE A 70 8.67 15.97 22.90
N PRO A 71 7.95 15.76 24.05
CA PRO A 71 6.88 14.82 24.41
C PRO A 71 5.47 15.43 24.74
N PRO A 72 4.40 14.59 24.66
CA PRO A 72 4.50 13.35 23.91
C PRO A 72 4.70 13.73 22.44
N PHE A 73 3.95 14.72 21.93
CA PHE A 73 4.36 15.52 20.77
C PHE A 73 3.96 17.00 20.84
N THR A 74 4.93 17.93 20.72
CA THR A 74 4.67 19.39 20.70
C THR A 74 4.30 19.91 19.31
N GLU A 75 4.68 19.18 18.28
CA GLU A 75 4.42 19.47 16.87
C GLU A 75 4.39 18.15 16.10
N VAL A 76 3.46 18.03 15.14
CA VAL A 76 3.46 16.98 14.13
C VAL A 76 3.60 17.63 12.76
N ARG A 77 4.60 17.18 12.00
CA ARG A 77 4.78 17.55 10.60
C ARG A 77 4.19 16.48 9.72
N VAL A 78 3.35 16.91 8.79
CA VAL A 78 2.69 16.03 7.84
C VAL A 78 3.21 16.22 6.42
N SER A 79 3.04 15.20 5.59
CA SER A 79 3.56 15.14 4.21
C SER A 79 3.02 16.23 3.27
N HIS A 80 1.93 16.90 3.62
CA HIS A 80 1.29 17.94 2.80
C HIS A 80 0.77 19.07 3.67
N ARG A 81 0.69 20.28 3.12
CA ARG A 81 0.03 21.41 3.79
C ARG A 81 -1.47 21.16 3.91
N LEU A 82 -2.03 21.50 5.07
CA LEU A 82 -3.46 21.40 5.37
C LEU A 82 -3.99 22.76 5.82
N THR A 83 -5.30 22.94 5.65
CA THR A 83 -6.09 24.00 6.27
C THR A 83 -7.24 23.31 7.00
N VAL A 84 -7.44 23.64 8.27
CA VAL A 84 -8.49 23.05 9.13
C VAL A 84 -9.12 24.15 9.97
N ASP A 85 -10.41 24.01 10.27
CA ASP A 85 -11.09 24.85 11.25
C ASP A 85 -10.71 24.38 12.65
N THR A 86 -10.19 25.27 13.49
CA THR A 86 -9.68 24.91 14.82
C THR A 86 -10.64 25.32 15.94
N PRO A 87 -10.75 24.54 17.03
CA PRO A 87 -10.04 23.27 17.28
C PRO A 87 -10.58 22.12 16.41
N CYS A 88 -9.68 21.21 16.02
CA CYS A 88 -10.04 20.00 15.27
C CYS A 88 -9.46 18.75 15.94
N ASP A 89 -10.08 17.59 15.68
CA ASP A 89 -9.56 16.31 16.12
C ASP A 89 -8.44 15.82 15.19
N ALA A 90 -7.33 15.40 15.78
CA ALA A 90 -6.34 14.58 15.11
C ALA A 90 -6.47 13.16 15.64
N TYR A 91 -6.31 12.16 14.78
CA TYR A 91 -6.29 10.76 15.18
C TYR A 91 -5.01 10.11 14.65
N PHE A 92 -4.29 9.45 15.55
CA PHE A 92 -3.06 8.73 15.25
C PHE A 92 -3.25 7.23 15.48
N ASN A 93 -2.27 6.43 15.04
CA ASN A 93 -2.20 4.99 15.33
C ASN A 93 -3.51 4.25 14.99
N ASP A 94 -3.96 4.38 13.75
CA ASP A 94 -5.21 3.78 13.25
C ASP A 94 -6.46 4.16 14.08
N GLY A 95 -6.49 5.38 14.61
CA GLY A 95 -7.63 5.91 15.36
C GLY A 95 -7.59 5.62 16.86
N ARG A 96 -6.51 5.05 17.38
CA ARG A 96 -6.38 4.67 18.79
C ARG A 96 -5.90 5.79 19.71
N GLU A 97 -5.34 6.85 19.13
CA GLU A 97 -4.81 8.01 19.85
C GLU A 97 -5.44 9.28 19.28
N ARG A 98 -5.83 10.23 20.14
CA ARG A 98 -6.46 11.52 19.77
C ARG A 98 -5.63 12.68 20.30
#